data_AF-A0A7S2UYQ1-F1
#
_entry.id   AF-A0A7S2UYQ1-F1
#
_cell.length_a   1.000
_cell.length_b   1.000
_cell.length_c   1.000
_cell.angle_alpha   90.00
_cell.angle_beta   90.00
_cell.angle_gamma   90.00
#
_symmetry.space_group_name_H-M   'P 1'
#
loop_
_entity.id
_entity.type
_entity.pdbx_description
1 polymer ?
#
loop_
_entity_poly.entity_id
_entity_poly.type
_entity_poly.pdbx_seq_one_letter_code
_entity_poly.pdbx_strand_id
1 'polypeptide(L)'
;KEQIDRVKIDIEACEREYDLNKAAELKYSTLPSLQKQLVEEENNLEKQEGLLRDEVLPDDIAGVVSSWTGVPQSKMLSTEREKLMGLEDTLHQRVIGQNDAVRAVSDAILRSRAGMSDPNKPIASLCFLGPTGVGKTE
;
A
#
# COMPACT_ATOMS: atom_id res chain seq x y z
N LYS A 1 2.17 25.67 0.09
CA LYS A 1 1.94 24.75 1.25
C LYS A 1 2.48 25.36 2.56
N GLU A 2 3.79 25.65 2.66
CA GLU A 2 4.41 26.18 3.90
C GLU A 2 3.73 27.43 4.51
N GLN A 3 3.30 28.40 3.70
CA GLN A 3 2.60 29.60 4.19
C GLN A 3 1.24 29.28 4.85
N ILE A 4 0.51 28.28 4.35
CA ILE A 4 -0.76 27.85 4.94
C ILE A 4 -0.51 27.22 6.31
N ASP A 5 0.55 26.42 6.44
CA ASP A 5 0.90 25.76 7.69
C ASP A 5 1.36 26.78 8.74
N ARG A 6 2.13 27.80 8.34
CA ARG A 6 2.46 28.94 9.21
C ARG A 6 1.19 29.68 9.68
N VAL A 7 0.27 30.00 8.77
CA VAL A 7 -0.98 30.69 9.12
C VAL A 7 -1.85 29.84 10.06
N LYS A 8 -1.87 28.51 9.93
CA LYS A 8 -2.56 27.63 10.88
C LYS A 8 -1.94 27.72 12.28
N ILE A 9 -0.60 27.69 12.37
CA ILE A 9 0.12 27.84 13.64
C ILE A 9 -0.17 29.22 14.26
N ASP A 10 -0.20 30.28 13.44
CA ASP A 10 -0.50 31.64 13.89
C ASP A 10 -1.94 31.78 14.41
N ILE A 11 -2.92 31.12 13.75
CA ILE A 11 -4.31 31.05 14.25
C ILE A 11 -4.34 30.38 15.63
N GLU A 12 -3.67 29.23 15.79
CA GLU A 12 -3.60 28.52 17.08
C GLU A 12 -2.87 29.33 18.16
N ALA A 13 -1.90 30.17 17.79
CA ALA A 13 -1.23 31.09 18.71
C ALA A 13 -2.17 32.22 19.14
N CYS A 14 -2.85 32.88 18.20
CA CYS A 14 -3.80 33.96 18.49
C CYS A 14 -5.01 33.47 19.30
N GLU A 15 -5.52 32.25 19.03
CA GLU A 15 -6.59 31.63 19.81
C GLU A 15 -6.14 31.36 21.26
N ARG A 16 -4.88 30.96 21.49
CA ARG A 16 -4.31 30.77 22.84
C ARG A 16 -4.10 32.09 23.59
N GLU A 17 -3.74 33.16 22.88
CA GLU A 17 -3.52 34.49 23.44
C GLU A 17 -4.82 35.30 23.61
N TYR A 18 -5.99 34.71 23.30
CA TYR A 18 -7.30 35.39 23.28
C TYR A 18 -7.41 36.58 22.30
N ASP A 19 -6.53 36.68 21.31
CA ASP A 19 -6.63 37.67 20.22
C ASP A 19 -7.60 37.15 19.14
N LEU A 20 -8.89 37.13 19.49
CA LEU A 20 -9.97 36.57 18.67
C LEU A 20 -10.18 37.36 17.36
N ASN A 21 -9.83 38.65 17.34
CA ASN A 21 -9.96 39.48 16.15
C ASN A 21 -8.95 39.06 15.08
N LYS A 22 -7.66 38.95 15.45
CA LYS A 22 -6.63 38.48 14.51
C LYS A 22 -6.85 37.01 14.11
N ALA A 23 -7.27 36.17 15.05
CA ALA A 23 -7.61 34.78 14.73
C ALA A 23 -8.73 34.69 13.68
N ALA A 24 -9.80 35.49 13.82
CA ALA A 24 -10.89 35.52 12.86
C ALA A 24 -10.45 36.04 11.48
N GLU A 25 -9.61 37.09 11.43
CA GLU A 25 -9.07 37.61 10.18
C GLU A 25 -8.22 36.55 9.44
N LEU A 26 -7.28 35.91 10.15
CA LEU A 26 -6.45 34.85 9.58
C LEU A 26 -7.28 33.65 9.11
N LYS A 27 -8.31 33.26 9.87
CA LYS A 27 -9.12 32.06 9.62
C LYS A 27 -10.15 32.24 8.50
N TYR A 28 -10.75 33.43 8.36
CA TYR A 28 -11.82 33.68 7.39
C TYR A 28 -11.40 34.51 6.17
N SER A 29 -10.26 35.19 6.22
CA SER A 29 -9.74 35.97 5.08
C SER A 29 -8.47 35.33 4.51
N THR A 30 -7.40 35.29 5.31
CA THR A 30 -6.07 34.97 4.83
C THR A 30 -5.93 33.50 4.45
N LEU A 31 -6.38 32.58 5.30
CA LEU A 31 -6.28 31.14 5.06
C LEU A 31 -7.10 30.69 3.83
N PRO A 32 -8.37 31.11 3.63
CA PRO A 32 -9.11 30.79 2.41
C PRO A 32 -8.46 31.36 1.14
N SER A 33 -7.85 32.55 1.21
CA SER A 33 -7.16 33.13 0.05
C SER A 33 -5.93 32.32 -0.37
N LEU A 34 -5.10 31.90 0.60
CA LEU A 34 -3.93 31.07 0.36
C LEU A 34 -4.30 29.67 -0.12
N GLN A 35 -5.41 29.10 0.37
CA GLN A 35 -5.94 27.83 -0.12
C GLN A 35 -6.41 27.93 -1.56
N LYS A 36 -7.10 29.01 -1.95
CA LYS A 36 -7.51 29.24 -3.34
C LYS A 36 -6.30 29.37 -4.27
N GLN A 37 -5.29 30.14 -3.86
CA GLN A 37 -4.05 30.27 -4.62
C GLN A 37 -3.33 28.93 -4.79
N LEU A 38 -3.26 28.12 -3.73
CA LEU A 38 -2.66 26.79 -3.82
C LEU A 38 -3.38 25.92 -4.87
N VAL A 39 -4.71 25.90 -4.84
CA VAL A 39 -5.52 25.12 -5.80
C VAL A 39 -5.36 25.65 -7.22
N GLU A 40 -5.29 26.96 -7.44
CA GLU A 40 -5.05 27.55 -8.76
C GLU A 40 -3.67 27.16 -9.31
N GLU A 41 -2.63 27.23 -8.50
CA GLU A 41 -1.27 26.83 -8.88
C GLU A 41 -1.17 25.32 -9.14
N GLU A 42 -1.79 24.48 -8.31
CA GLU A 42 -1.85 23.02 -8.51
C GLU A 42 -2.56 22.66 -9.83
N ASN A 43 -3.69 23.31 -10.15
CA ASN A 43 -4.40 23.13 -11.42
C ASN A 43 -3.59 23.64 -12.65
N ASN A 44 -2.74 24.65 -12.46
CA ASN A 44 -1.86 25.14 -13.52
C ASN A 44 -0.67 24.20 -13.75
N LEU A 45 -0.13 23.59 -12.68
CA LEU A 45 0.89 22.56 -12.74
C LEU A 45 0.39 21.28 -13.42
N GLU A 46 -0.84 20.83 -13.13
CA GLU A 46 -1.47 19.70 -13.82
C GLU A 46 -1.62 19.93 -15.33
N LYS A 47 -1.73 21.18 -15.80
CA LYS A 47 -1.82 21.51 -17.24
C LYS A 47 -0.46 21.59 -17.93
N GLN A 48 0.64 21.67 -17.19
CA GLN A 48 2.02 21.73 -17.71
C GLN A 48 2.72 20.36 -17.66
N GLU A 49 1.97 19.26 -17.76
CA GLU A 49 2.48 17.88 -17.61
C GLU A 49 3.81 17.64 -18.33
N GLY A 50 4.83 17.23 -17.56
CA GLY A 50 6.03 16.62 -18.14
C GLY A 50 7.22 16.44 -17.21
N LEU A 51 7.46 17.34 -16.24
CA LEU A 51 8.75 17.37 -15.54
C LEU A 51 8.72 17.26 -14.01
N LEU A 52 7.63 17.64 -13.35
CA LEU A 52 7.55 17.63 -11.88
C LEU A 52 6.20 17.10 -11.44
N ARG A 53 6.21 15.88 -10.90
CA ARG A 53 5.05 15.25 -10.29
C ARG A 53 5.29 15.16 -8.79
N ASP A 54 4.44 15.81 -7.99
CA ASP A 54 4.55 15.89 -6.51
C ASP A 54 3.72 14.79 -5.82
N GLU A 55 3.24 13.79 -6.57
CA GLU A 55 2.45 12.67 -6.06
C GLU A 55 3.27 11.40 -6.01
N VAL A 56 3.11 10.62 -4.94
CA VAL A 56 3.72 9.30 -4.80
C VAL A 56 2.74 8.23 -5.30
N LEU A 57 3.14 7.49 -6.34
CA LEU A 57 2.36 6.40 -6.91
C LEU A 57 2.75 5.04 -6.31
N PRO A 58 1.90 4.02 -6.46
CA PRO A 58 2.26 2.63 -6.15
C PRO A 58 3.55 2.17 -6.85
N ASP A 59 3.80 2.65 -8.07
CA ASP A 59 5.01 2.32 -8.83
C ASP A 59 6.29 2.88 -8.21
N ASP A 60 6.23 4.10 -7.64
CA ASP A 60 7.37 4.72 -6.95
C ASP A 60 7.73 3.92 -5.70
N ILE A 61 6.72 3.48 -4.94
CA ILE A 61 6.90 2.62 -3.76
C ILE A 61 7.51 1.28 -4.19
N ALA A 62 6.98 0.66 -5.25
CA ALA A 62 7.47 -0.63 -5.74
C ALA A 62 8.94 -0.55 -6.20
N GLY A 63 9.37 0.56 -6.79
CA GLY A 63 10.77 0.81 -7.16
C GLY A 63 11.71 0.81 -5.94
N VAL A 64 11.32 1.50 -4.87
CA VAL A 64 12.10 1.55 -3.62
C VAL A 64 12.19 0.15 -2.97
N VAL A 65 11.05 -0.53 -2.84
CA VAL A 65 11.02 -1.88 -2.23
C VAL A 65 11.78 -2.90 -3.08
N SER A 66 11.69 -2.81 -4.41
CA SER A 66 12.45 -3.66 -5.34
C SER A 66 13.96 -3.47 -5.16
N SER A 67 14.43 -2.22 -5.02
CA SER A 67 15.85 -1.92 -4.78
C SER A 67 16.37 -2.55 -3.49
N TRP A 68 15.57 -2.55 -2.43
CA TRP A 68 15.96 -3.12 -1.14
C TRP A 68 15.85 -4.65 -1.08
N THR A 69 14.83 -5.22 -1.70
CA THR A 69 14.51 -6.66 -1.58
C THR A 69 15.07 -7.51 -2.71
N GLY A 70 15.46 -6.89 -3.84
CA GLY A 70 15.85 -7.58 -5.06
C GLY A 70 14.69 -8.27 -5.79
N VAL A 71 13.45 -8.11 -5.31
CA VAL A 71 12.25 -8.66 -5.98
C VAL A 71 11.84 -7.70 -7.10
N PRO A 72 11.74 -8.14 -8.38
CA PRO A 72 11.39 -7.27 -9.48
C PRO A 72 10.03 -6.58 -9.31
N GLN A 73 9.94 -5.30 -9.71
CA GLN A 73 8.69 -4.51 -9.70
C GLN A 73 7.54 -5.24 -10.42
N SER A 74 7.82 -5.90 -11.54
CA SER A 74 6.83 -6.70 -12.27
C SER A 74 6.20 -7.82 -11.43
N LYS A 75 6.94 -8.40 -10.49
CA LYS A 75 6.43 -9.42 -9.55
C LYS A 75 5.68 -8.80 -8.36
N MET A 76 5.86 -7.51 -8.09
CA MET A 76 5.15 -6.80 -7.03
C MET A 76 3.80 -6.26 -7.52
N LEU A 77 3.74 -5.82 -8.78
CA LEU A 77 2.54 -5.22 -9.37
C LEU A 77 1.41 -6.23 -9.64
N SER A 78 1.72 -7.51 -9.82
CA SER A 78 0.69 -8.56 -9.94
C SER A 78 -0.18 -8.61 -8.69
N THR A 79 -1.50 -8.65 -8.86
CA THR A 79 -2.42 -8.63 -7.73
C THR A 79 -2.29 -9.92 -6.91
N GLU A 80 -2.47 -9.81 -5.59
CA GLU A 80 -2.45 -10.99 -4.71
C GLU A 80 -3.50 -12.03 -5.14
N ARG A 81 -4.64 -11.56 -5.64
CA ARG A 81 -5.71 -12.41 -6.20
C ARG A 81 -5.22 -13.24 -7.38
N GLU A 82 -4.54 -12.64 -8.35
CA GLU A 82 -4.01 -13.36 -9.51
C GLU A 82 -2.97 -14.41 -9.11
N LYS A 83 -2.08 -14.07 -8.16
CA LYS A 83 -1.10 -15.03 -7.62
C LYS A 83 -1.78 -16.24 -6.96
N LEU A 84 -2.86 -15.99 -6.22
CA LEU A 84 -3.60 -17.05 -5.53
C LEU A 84 -4.36 -17.95 -6.52
N MET A 85 -4.91 -17.39 -7.60
CA MET A 85 -5.56 -18.19 -8.65
C MET A 85 -4.59 -19.13 -9.37
N GLY A 86 -3.33 -18.70 -9.56
CA GLY A 86 -2.28 -19.52 -10.19
C GLY A 86 -1.39 -20.27 -9.19
N LEU A 87 -1.78 -20.39 -7.92
CA LEU A 87 -0.91 -20.94 -6.87
C LEU A 87 -0.60 -22.42 -7.10
N GLU A 88 -1.60 -23.23 -7.44
CA GLU A 88 -1.42 -24.67 -7.71
C GLU A 88 -0.47 -24.90 -8.90
N ASP A 89 -0.68 -24.18 -10.00
CA ASP A 89 0.18 -24.25 -11.18
C ASP A 89 1.62 -23.86 -10.85
N THR A 90 1.79 -22.82 -10.02
CA THR A 90 3.11 -22.36 -9.58
C THR A 90 3.82 -23.41 -8.72
N LEU A 91 3.11 -24.08 -7.81
CA LEU A 91 3.66 -25.15 -7.00
C LEU A 91 4.04 -26.37 -7.85
N HIS A 92 3.22 -26.70 -8.86
CA HIS A 92 3.50 -27.81 -9.78
C HIS A 92 4.72 -27.62 -10.68
N GLN A 93 5.22 -26.39 -10.83
CA GLN A 93 6.50 -26.15 -11.52
C GLN A 93 7.69 -26.78 -10.79
N ARG A 94 7.59 -27.01 -9.47
CA ARG A 94 8.66 -27.60 -8.65
C ARG A 94 8.28 -28.94 -8.04
N VAL A 95 7.00 -29.13 -7.70
CA VAL A 95 6.49 -30.34 -7.06
C VAL A 95 5.78 -31.23 -8.06
N ILE A 96 6.42 -32.35 -8.42
CA ILE A 96 5.95 -33.28 -9.45
C ILE A 96 5.21 -34.45 -8.80
N GLY A 97 4.00 -34.75 -9.29
CA GLY A 97 3.25 -35.97 -8.93
C GLY A 97 2.58 -35.96 -7.55
N GLN A 98 2.50 -34.81 -6.87
CA GLN A 98 1.87 -34.67 -5.55
C GLN A 98 0.59 -33.80 -5.60
N ASN A 99 -0.32 -34.11 -6.52
CA ASN A 99 -1.52 -33.29 -6.78
C ASN A 99 -2.36 -33.06 -5.51
N ASP A 100 -2.60 -34.10 -4.72
CA ASP A 100 -3.43 -33.99 -3.51
C ASP A 100 -2.79 -33.11 -2.44
N ALA A 101 -1.46 -33.19 -2.29
CA ALA A 101 -0.73 -32.37 -1.34
C ALA A 101 -0.70 -30.89 -1.77
N VAL A 102 -0.43 -30.63 -3.06
CA VAL A 102 -0.42 -29.28 -3.64
C VAL A 102 -1.80 -28.63 -3.49
N ARG A 103 -2.87 -29.37 -3.80
CA ARG A 103 -4.25 -28.91 -3.62
C ARG A 103 -4.59 -28.60 -2.17
N ALA A 104 -4.25 -29.50 -1.24
CA ALA A 104 -4.53 -29.30 0.18
C ALA A 104 -3.84 -28.06 0.76
N VAL A 105 -2.59 -27.79 0.34
CA VAL A 105 -1.84 -26.59 0.72
C VAL A 105 -2.47 -25.33 0.12
N SER A 106 -2.79 -25.37 -1.17
CA SER A 106 -3.39 -24.23 -1.88
C SER A 106 -4.74 -23.85 -1.30
N ASP A 107 -5.60 -24.83 -1.03
CA ASP A 107 -6.90 -24.64 -0.38
C ASP A 107 -6.77 -24.03 1.02
N ALA A 108 -5.77 -24.44 1.81
CA ALA A 108 -5.53 -23.89 3.14
C ALA A 108 -5.15 -22.40 3.06
N ILE A 109 -4.23 -22.04 2.15
CA ILE A 109 -3.80 -20.66 1.94
C ILE A 109 -4.97 -19.80 1.43
N LEU A 110 -5.75 -20.30 0.46
CA LEU A 110 -6.92 -19.63 -0.08
C LEU A 110 -7.97 -19.35 0.99
N ARG A 111 -8.30 -20.34 1.85
CA ARG A 111 -9.25 -20.15 2.96
C ARG A 111 -8.79 -19.09 3.95
N SER A 112 -7.49 -19.04 4.27
CA SER A 112 -6.93 -18.03 5.16
C SER A 112 -7.05 -16.63 4.54
N ARG A 113 -6.70 -16.49 3.26
CA ARG A 113 -6.77 -15.21 2.54
C ARG A 113 -8.20 -14.74 2.26
N ALA A 114 -9.15 -15.66 2.12
CA ALA A 114 -10.57 -15.35 2.01
C ALA A 114 -11.22 -14.96 3.36
N GLY A 115 -10.45 -14.93 4.46
CA GLY A 115 -10.99 -14.61 5.79
C GLY A 115 -11.92 -15.71 6.35
N MET A 116 -11.88 -16.92 5.78
CA MET A 116 -12.66 -18.07 6.25
C MET A 116 -12.00 -18.81 7.41
N SER A 117 -10.83 -18.35 7.86
CA SER A 117 -10.06 -18.95 8.97
C SER A 117 -10.01 -17.99 10.16
N ASP A 118 -9.84 -18.55 11.37
CA ASP A 118 -9.68 -17.78 12.60
C ASP A 118 -8.44 -16.86 12.52
N PRO A 119 -8.58 -15.53 12.69
CA PRO A 119 -7.46 -14.59 12.62
C PRO A 119 -6.37 -14.84 13.66
N ASN A 120 -6.68 -15.54 14.76
CA ASN A 120 -5.72 -15.85 15.82
C ASN A 120 -4.93 -17.14 15.57
N LYS A 121 -5.16 -17.82 14.43
CA LYS A 121 -4.48 -19.06 14.08
C LYS A 121 -3.50 -18.85 12.91
N PRO A 122 -2.46 -19.70 12.79
CA PRO A 122 -1.59 -19.68 11.63
C PRO A 122 -2.37 -19.86 10.32
N ILE A 123 -1.83 -19.31 9.24
CA ILE A 123 -2.38 -19.40 7.87
C ILE A 123 -2.71 -20.86 7.50
N ALA A 124 -1.78 -21.77 7.82
CA ALA A 124 -1.98 -23.20 7.67
C ALA A 124 -1.12 -23.96 8.70
N SER A 125 -1.63 -25.09 9.19
CA SER A 125 -0.86 -26.08 9.95
C SER A 125 -0.96 -27.40 9.21
N LEU A 126 0.19 -27.92 8.76
CA LEU A 126 0.28 -29.01 7.80
C LEU A 126 1.23 -30.08 8.34
N CYS A 127 0.88 -31.36 8.15
CA CYS A 127 1.73 -32.49 8.47
C CYS A 127 1.92 -33.35 7.22
N PHE A 128 3.12 -33.32 6.64
CA PHE A 128 3.44 -34.10 5.44
C PHE A 128 3.95 -35.49 5.81
N LEU A 129 3.18 -36.51 5.45
CA LEU A 129 3.47 -37.91 5.73
C LEU A 129 3.78 -38.65 4.41
N GLY A 130 4.85 -39.43 4.40
CA GLY A 130 5.22 -40.22 3.22
C GLY A 130 6.71 -40.56 3.16
N PRO A 131 7.14 -41.37 2.17
CA PRO A 131 8.53 -41.78 1.99
C PRO A 131 9.46 -40.59 1.72
N THR A 132 10.75 -40.70 2.06
CA THR A 132 11.73 -39.64 1.80
C THR A 132 11.96 -39.43 0.30
N GLY A 133 12.38 -38.23 -0.10
CA GLY A 133 12.71 -37.91 -1.50
C GLY A 133 11.53 -37.61 -2.44
N VAL A 134 10.29 -37.61 -1.95
CA VAL A 134 9.08 -37.37 -2.78
C VAL A 134 8.61 -35.92 -2.85
N GLY A 135 9.44 -34.95 -2.46
CA GLY A 135 9.11 -33.52 -2.53
C GLY A 135 8.42 -32.92 -1.30
N LYS A 136 8.55 -33.52 -0.10
CA LYS A 136 7.97 -32.94 1.14
C LYS A 136 8.64 -31.62 1.60
N THR A 137 9.84 -31.33 1.11
CA THR A 137 10.65 -30.16 1.49
C THR A 137 10.82 -29.17 0.33
N GLU A 138 10.45 -29.58 -0.88
CA GLU A 138 10.58 -28.79 -2.12
C GLU A 138 9.37 -27.88 -2.29
#